data_AF-A0A1B9FTJ2-F1
#
_entry.id   AF-A0A1B9FTJ2-F1
#
_cell.length_a   1.000
_cell.length_b   1.000
_cell.length_c   1.000
_cell.angle_alpha   90.00
_cell.angle_beta   90.00
_cell.angle_gamma   90.00
#
_symmetry.space_group_name_H-M   'P 1'
#
loop_
_entity.id
_entity.type
_entity.pdbx_description
1 polymer ?
#
loop_
_entity_poly.entity_id
_entity_poly.type
_entity_poly.pdbx_seq_one_letter_code
_entity_poly.pdbx_strand_id
1 'polypeptide(L)'
;MIYDAAKGGNSTYDVKAQARQLERMLKEGEVEVDAKAVLVIWIGINDVVSGLNDPSLTFHEEMSTIDRILDGMYKVGFRHLVMIDVPPRRPNIVAASLMELLSSRISEWNDLLPSRIDRWLLQPNTTGRIFSSHHLFERILEDPTRYDFRQEDPTLPSGGIWVDGLHPTSEVHEVIATEFERFLKI
;
A
#
# COMPACT_ATOMS: atom_id res chain seq x y z
N MET A 1 -14.26 14.33 1.00
CA MET A 1 -13.08 15.01 0.42
C MET A 1 -11.90 14.06 0.55
N ILE A 2 -11.04 13.97 -0.46
CA ILE A 2 -9.81 13.17 -0.44
C ILE A 2 -8.63 14.12 -0.53
N TYR A 3 -7.64 13.95 0.36
CA TYR A 3 -6.34 14.59 0.25
C TYR A 3 -5.33 13.52 -0.16
N ASP A 4 -4.91 13.55 -1.42
CA ASP A 4 -3.95 12.60 -1.96
C ASP A 4 -2.55 13.23 -1.98
N ALA A 5 -1.67 12.70 -1.11
CA ALA A 5 -0.27 13.09 -1.07
C ALA A 5 0.64 12.13 -1.84
N ALA A 6 0.10 11.01 -2.37
CA ALA A 6 0.88 9.96 -3.00
C ALA A 6 1.62 10.48 -4.25
N LYS A 7 2.81 9.94 -4.47
CA LYS A 7 3.64 10.24 -5.63
C LYS A 7 4.23 8.94 -6.15
N GLY A 8 4.06 8.69 -7.45
CA GLY A 8 4.64 7.53 -8.11
C GLY A 8 6.16 7.49 -7.94
N GLY A 9 6.71 6.30 -7.70
CA GLY A 9 8.14 6.08 -7.50
C GLY A 9 8.65 6.33 -6.07
N ASN A 10 7.83 6.86 -5.17
CA ASN A 10 8.25 7.08 -3.79
C ASN A 10 8.53 5.76 -3.06
N SER A 11 9.60 5.77 -2.26
CA SER A 11 9.89 4.79 -1.21
C SER A 11 9.40 5.30 0.15
N THR A 12 9.53 4.48 1.19
CA THR A 12 9.24 4.90 2.58
C THR A 12 10.04 6.11 3.02
N TYR A 13 11.27 6.27 2.50
CA TYR A 13 12.10 7.44 2.79
C TYR A 13 11.43 8.74 2.30
N ASP A 14 10.81 8.71 1.11
CA ASP A 14 10.15 9.87 0.51
C ASP A 14 8.82 10.19 1.18
N VAL A 15 8.10 9.16 1.66
CA VAL A 15 6.84 9.35 2.41
C VAL A 15 7.05 10.16 3.68
N LYS A 16 8.25 10.13 4.27
CA LYS A 16 8.60 11.00 5.40
C LYS A 16 8.42 12.48 5.08
N ALA A 17 8.73 12.92 3.85
CA ALA A 17 8.54 14.30 3.44
C ALA A 17 7.06 14.65 3.27
N GLN A 18 6.26 13.73 2.70
CA GLN A 18 4.81 13.87 2.59
C GLN A 18 4.14 13.99 3.97
N ALA A 19 4.52 13.11 4.90
CA ALA A 19 4.02 13.12 6.27
C ALA A 19 4.39 14.43 6.99
N ARG A 20 5.65 14.88 6.90
CA ARG A 20 6.08 16.15 7.49
C ARG A 20 5.34 17.36 6.93
N GLN A 21 5.07 17.37 5.63
CA GLN A 21 4.30 18.45 5.01
C GLN A 21 2.88 18.49 5.59
N LEU A 22 2.19 17.35 5.67
CA LEU A 22 0.86 17.27 6.25
C LEU A 22 0.85 17.66 7.73
N GLU A 23 1.82 17.18 8.53
CA GLU A 23 1.95 17.58 9.93
C GLU A 23 2.11 19.10 10.08
N ARG A 24 2.91 19.74 9.22
CA ARG A 24 3.11 21.19 9.24
C ARG A 24 1.79 21.91 9.01
N MET A 25 1.08 21.55 7.93
CA MET A 25 -0.19 22.18 7.57
C MET A 25 -1.23 22.05 8.70
N LEU A 26 -1.27 20.90 9.38
CA LEU A 26 -2.15 20.66 10.53
C LEU A 26 -1.75 21.47 11.77
N LYS A 27 -0.45 21.54 12.08
CA LYS A 27 0.06 22.31 13.24
C LYS A 27 -0.09 23.82 13.06
N GLU A 28 -0.01 24.29 11.82
CA GLU A 28 -0.16 25.71 11.47
C GLU A 28 -1.64 26.11 11.29
N GLY A 29 -2.58 25.15 11.37
CA GLY A 29 -4.01 25.41 11.20
C GLY A 29 -4.41 25.74 9.76
N GLU A 30 -3.57 25.41 8.77
CA GLU A 30 -3.90 25.51 7.35
C GLU A 30 -5.03 24.52 6.98
N VAL A 31 -5.07 23.39 7.68
CA VAL A 31 -6.09 22.33 7.58
C VAL A 31 -6.38 21.74 8.95
N GLU A 32 -7.53 21.09 9.11
CA GLU A 32 -7.92 20.35 10.32
C GLU A 32 -8.18 18.88 9.98
N VAL A 33 -7.90 17.97 10.92
CA VAL A 33 -8.27 16.56 10.78
C VAL A 33 -9.74 16.38 11.18
N ASP A 34 -10.57 15.95 10.23
CA ASP A 34 -11.92 15.47 10.55
C ASP A 34 -11.82 14.24 11.46
N ALA A 35 -12.65 14.17 12.52
CA ALA A 35 -12.62 13.08 13.48
C ALA A 35 -12.83 11.69 12.83
N LYS A 36 -13.46 11.63 11.65
CA LYS A 36 -13.70 10.41 10.86
C LYS A 36 -12.69 10.23 9.73
N ALA A 37 -11.70 11.10 9.60
CA ALA A 37 -10.67 10.97 8.58
C ALA A 37 -9.90 9.67 8.76
N VAL A 38 -9.75 8.94 7.65
CA VAL A 38 -8.96 7.71 7.58
C VAL A 38 -7.60 8.04 6.98
N LEU A 39 -6.54 7.81 7.74
CA LEU A 39 -5.18 7.79 7.23
C LEU A 39 -4.98 6.51 6.42
N VAL A 40 -4.71 6.64 5.13
CA VAL A 40 -4.40 5.51 4.25
C VAL A 40 -2.92 5.54 3.89
N ILE A 41 -2.21 4.43 4.13
CA ILE A 41 -0.82 4.25 3.72
C ILE A 41 -0.72 3.05 2.79
N TRP A 42 -0.37 3.31 1.53
CA TRP A 42 -0.06 2.28 0.53
C TRP A 42 1.33 2.55 -0.04
N ILE A 43 2.33 1.84 0.48
CA ILE A 43 3.74 1.99 0.14
C ILE A 43 4.44 0.64 0.27
N GLY A 44 5.61 0.49 -0.36
CA GLY A 44 6.49 -0.66 -0.16
C GLY A 44 7.06 -1.26 -1.44
N ILE A 45 6.38 -1.14 -2.58
CA ILE A 45 6.86 -1.78 -3.81
C ILE A 45 8.21 -1.23 -4.27
N ASN A 46 8.44 0.08 -4.13
CA ASN A 46 9.73 0.68 -4.50
C ASN A 46 10.84 0.27 -3.53
N ASP A 47 10.55 0.18 -2.23
CA ASP A 47 11.48 -0.33 -1.21
C ASP A 47 11.87 -1.77 -1.52
N VAL A 48 10.87 -2.64 -1.78
CA VAL A 48 11.06 -4.03 -2.19
C VAL A 48 11.92 -4.15 -3.44
N VAL A 49 11.60 -3.39 -4.51
CA VAL A 49 12.33 -3.44 -5.78
C VAL A 49 13.77 -2.94 -5.62
N SER A 50 13.99 -1.89 -4.82
CA SER A 50 15.33 -1.35 -4.58
C SER A 50 16.23 -2.34 -3.83
N GLY A 51 15.66 -3.16 -2.94
CA GLY A 51 16.37 -4.17 -2.16
C GLY A 51 16.68 -5.47 -2.91
N LEU A 52 16.18 -5.68 -4.13
CA LEU A 52 16.36 -6.97 -4.83
C LEU A 52 17.83 -7.32 -5.13
N ASN A 53 18.70 -6.32 -5.25
CA ASN A 53 20.12 -6.52 -5.52
C ASN A 53 20.93 -6.87 -4.26
N ASP A 54 20.34 -6.75 -3.08
CA ASP A 54 20.98 -7.11 -1.81
C ASP A 54 19.96 -7.82 -0.89
N PRO A 55 19.83 -9.15 -1.01
CA PRO A 55 18.91 -9.95 -0.19
C PRO A 55 19.21 -9.91 1.31
N SER A 56 20.39 -9.43 1.73
CA SER A 56 20.74 -9.31 3.14
C SER A 56 20.10 -8.09 3.82
N LEU A 57 19.63 -7.12 3.04
CA LEU A 57 18.91 -5.96 3.57
C LEU A 57 17.57 -6.40 4.15
N THR A 58 17.28 -5.97 5.37
CA THR A 58 15.97 -6.14 6.02
C THR A 58 15.17 -4.84 5.91
N PHE A 59 13.86 -4.90 6.10
CA PHE A 59 13.01 -3.70 6.09
C PHE A 59 12.97 -2.91 7.42
N HIS A 60 13.96 -3.10 8.30
CA HIS A 60 13.91 -2.53 9.66
C HIS A 60 13.83 -1.00 9.66
N GLU A 61 14.60 -0.33 8.80
CA GLU A 61 14.66 1.14 8.74
C GLU A 61 13.38 1.74 8.16
N GLU A 62 12.80 1.08 7.15
CA GLU A 62 11.53 1.40 6.54
C GLU A 62 10.40 1.27 7.57
N MET A 63 10.34 0.14 8.27
CA MET A 63 9.31 -0.07 9.29
C MET A 63 9.45 0.91 10.46
N SER A 64 10.68 1.20 10.90
CA SER A 64 10.93 2.25 11.90
C SER A 64 10.50 3.63 11.39
N THR A 65 10.60 3.88 10.09
CA THR A 65 10.15 5.14 9.49
C THR A 65 8.63 5.23 9.43
N ILE A 66 7.94 4.15 9.05
CA ILE A 66 6.47 4.06 9.11
C ILE A 66 5.99 4.29 10.54
N ASP A 67 6.61 3.65 11.53
CA ASP A 67 6.28 3.82 12.95
C ASP A 67 6.35 5.29 13.38
N ARG A 68 7.42 5.99 13.01
CA ARG A 68 7.58 7.43 13.30
C ARG A 68 6.52 8.29 12.62
N ILE A 69 6.12 7.93 11.39
CA ILE A 69 5.04 8.62 10.67
C ILE A 69 3.72 8.41 11.40
N LEU A 70 3.40 7.18 11.80
CA LEU A 70 2.18 6.86 12.54
C LEU A 70 2.11 7.64 13.86
N ASP A 71 3.20 7.65 14.64
CA ASP A 71 3.27 8.45 15.88
C ASP A 71 3.03 9.95 15.62
N GLY A 72 3.57 10.48 14.52
CA GLY A 72 3.36 11.86 14.09
C GLY A 72 1.91 12.15 13.71
N MET A 73 1.30 11.28 12.91
CA MET A 73 -0.09 11.39 12.47
C MET A 73 -1.07 11.31 13.64
N TYR A 74 -0.81 10.43 14.62
CA TYR A 74 -1.61 10.36 15.84
C TYR A 74 -1.59 11.69 16.63
N LYS A 75 -0.40 12.30 16.77
CA LYS A 75 -0.21 13.57 17.49
C LYS A 75 -0.94 14.75 16.84
N VAL A 76 -1.15 14.70 15.53
CA VAL A 76 -1.89 15.75 14.79
C VAL A 76 -3.38 15.44 14.60
N GLY A 77 -3.88 14.36 15.19
CA GLY A 77 -5.33 14.13 15.34
C GLY A 77 -5.90 12.91 14.62
N PHE A 78 -5.11 12.18 13.81
CA PHE A 78 -5.62 10.98 13.15
C PHE A 78 -5.95 9.87 14.17
N ARG A 79 -7.07 9.18 13.95
CA ARG A 79 -7.54 8.07 14.80
C ARG A 79 -7.85 6.80 14.04
N HIS A 80 -8.12 6.89 12.74
CA HIS A 80 -8.42 5.74 11.90
C HIS A 80 -7.28 5.50 10.92
N LEU A 81 -6.70 4.30 10.93
CA LEU A 81 -5.61 3.88 10.05
C LEU A 81 -6.06 2.72 9.17
N VAL A 82 -5.76 2.81 7.88
CA VAL A 82 -5.75 1.68 6.97
C VAL A 82 -4.38 1.59 6.30
N MET A 83 -3.71 0.47 6.50
CA MET A 83 -2.53 0.12 5.71
C MET A 83 -2.95 -0.78 4.55
N ILE A 84 -2.34 -0.59 3.38
CA ILE A 84 -2.56 -1.44 2.22
C ILE A 84 -1.26 -2.21 1.96
N ASP A 85 -1.36 -3.53 1.94
CA ASP A 85 -0.23 -4.40 1.67
C ASP A 85 0.19 -4.33 0.18
N VAL A 86 1.39 -4.83 -0.15
CA VAL A 86 1.92 -4.78 -1.51
C VAL A 86 1.29 -5.89 -2.36
N PRO A 87 0.70 -5.55 -3.53
CA PRO A 87 0.09 -6.55 -4.40
C PRO A 87 1.15 -7.50 -4.98
N PRO A 88 0.80 -8.75 -5.33
CA PRO A 88 1.69 -9.60 -6.11
C PRO A 88 1.98 -8.92 -7.45
N ARG A 89 3.22 -9.05 -7.93
CA ARG A 89 3.58 -8.60 -9.27
C ARG A 89 3.44 -9.77 -10.26
N ARG A 90 2.72 -9.57 -11.37
CA ARG A 90 2.76 -10.42 -12.59
C ARG A 90 2.46 -9.53 -13.82
N PRO A 91 2.98 -9.80 -15.04
CA PRO A 91 3.39 -11.11 -15.55
C PRO A 91 4.82 -11.21 -16.13
N ASN A 92 5.38 -12.44 -16.17
CA ASN A 92 6.32 -13.05 -17.12
C ASN A 92 7.44 -12.24 -17.84
N ILE A 93 7.82 -11.04 -17.41
CA ILE A 93 8.82 -10.22 -18.12
C ILE A 93 10.24 -10.47 -17.59
N VAL A 94 10.39 -11.08 -16.41
CA VAL A 94 11.70 -11.33 -15.77
C VAL A 94 11.93 -12.80 -15.49
N ALA A 95 13.21 -13.17 -15.31
CA ALA A 95 13.63 -14.54 -15.02
C ALA A 95 12.89 -15.11 -13.78
N ALA A 96 12.57 -16.41 -13.81
CA ALA A 96 11.81 -17.08 -12.76
C ALA A 96 12.43 -16.90 -11.36
N SER A 97 13.76 -16.92 -11.25
CA SER A 97 14.48 -16.69 -9.99
C SER A 97 14.28 -15.27 -9.44
N LEU A 98 14.19 -14.25 -10.31
CA LEU A 98 13.92 -12.88 -9.88
C LEU A 98 12.47 -12.72 -9.43
N MET A 99 11.53 -13.43 -10.06
CA MET A 99 10.13 -13.47 -9.63
C MET A 99 9.95 -14.12 -8.26
N GLU A 100 10.66 -15.21 -8.00
CA GLU A 100 10.64 -15.90 -6.70
C GLU A 100 11.22 -15.00 -5.60
N LEU A 101 12.38 -14.38 -5.85
CA LEU A 101 12.97 -13.42 -4.93
C LEU A 101 12.03 -12.25 -4.65
N LEU A 102 11.46 -11.64 -5.69
CA LEU A 102 10.50 -10.54 -5.53
C LEU A 102 9.28 -10.96 -4.71
N SER A 103 8.71 -12.13 -4.99
CA SER A 103 7.54 -12.65 -4.26
C SER A 103 7.87 -12.87 -2.78
N SER A 104 9.04 -13.44 -2.49
CA SER A 104 9.53 -13.60 -1.11
C SER A 104 9.68 -12.26 -0.39
N ARG A 105 10.26 -11.25 -1.05
CA ARG A 105 10.44 -9.91 -0.48
C ARG A 105 9.12 -9.16 -0.28
N ILE A 106 8.14 -9.35 -1.17
CA ILE A 106 6.77 -8.84 -0.97
C ILE A 106 6.13 -9.49 0.26
N SER A 107 6.27 -10.81 0.42
CA SER A 107 5.77 -11.51 1.61
C SER A 107 6.40 -10.96 2.87
N GLU A 108 7.73 -10.83 2.91
CA GLU A 108 8.45 -10.27 4.06
C GLU A 108 7.95 -8.86 4.40
N TRP A 109 7.76 -7.98 3.41
CA TRP A 109 7.20 -6.64 3.63
C TRP A 109 5.79 -6.71 4.26
N ASN A 110 4.91 -7.52 3.65
CA ASN A 110 3.52 -7.66 4.05
C ASN A 110 3.38 -8.27 5.46
N ASP A 111 4.18 -9.29 5.78
CA ASP A 111 4.19 -9.99 7.07
C ASP A 111 4.59 -9.09 8.24
N LEU A 112 5.34 -8.03 7.94
CA LEU A 112 5.72 -7.08 8.97
C LEU A 112 4.50 -6.16 9.31
N LEU A 113 3.62 -5.81 8.37
CA LEU A 113 2.60 -4.75 8.56
C LEU A 113 1.67 -4.93 9.78
N PRO A 114 1.21 -6.16 10.15
CA PRO A 114 0.35 -6.37 11.32
C PRO A 114 0.90 -5.77 12.62
N SER A 115 2.21 -5.91 12.88
CA SER A 115 2.85 -5.35 14.08
C SER A 115 2.79 -3.81 14.17
N ARG A 116 2.61 -3.12 13.04
CA ARG A 116 2.39 -1.67 13.00
C ARG A 116 0.96 -1.32 13.39
N ILE A 117 -0.01 -2.10 12.92
CA ILE A 117 -1.41 -1.97 13.35
C ILE A 117 -1.51 -2.22 14.85
N ASP A 118 -0.89 -3.27 15.38
CA ASP A 118 -0.90 -3.57 16.82
C ASP A 118 -0.37 -2.39 17.64
N ARG A 119 0.73 -1.77 17.20
CA ARG A 119 1.30 -0.60 17.85
C ARG A 119 0.38 0.61 17.78
N TRP A 120 -0.24 0.87 16.64
CA TRP A 120 -1.21 1.95 16.46
C TRP A 120 -2.41 1.80 17.40
N LEU A 121 -2.86 0.56 17.61
CA LEU A 121 -3.98 0.23 18.50
C LEU A 121 -3.65 0.36 19.99
N LEU A 122 -2.37 0.51 20.37
CA LEU A 122 -2.00 0.87 21.74
C LEU A 122 -2.36 2.32 22.09
N GLN A 123 -2.56 3.18 21.09
CA GLN A 123 -2.95 4.56 21.31
C GLN A 123 -4.45 4.67 21.65
N PRO A 124 -4.86 5.56 22.56
CA PRO A 124 -6.27 5.76 22.89
C PRO A 124 -7.14 6.14 21.70
N ASN A 125 -8.34 5.55 21.65
CA ASN A 125 -9.39 5.87 20.68
C ASN A 125 -8.97 5.70 19.22
N THR A 126 -8.13 4.71 18.92
CA THR A 126 -7.71 4.41 17.55
C THR A 126 -8.40 3.16 16.98
N THR A 127 -8.52 3.13 15.65
CA THR A 127 -8.83 1.91 14.89
C THR A 127 -7.76 1.73 13.83
N GLY A 128 -7.39 0.49 13.54
CA GLY A 128 -6.36 0.15 12.56
C GLY A 128 -6.70 -1.16 11.86
N ARG A 129 -6.62 -1.18 10.52
CA ARG A 129 -6.87 -2.39 9.73
C ARG A 129 -5.93 -2.47 8.53
N ILE A 130 -5.79 -3.66 7.97
CA ILE A 130 -5.06 -3.89 6.72
C ILE A 130 -6.08 -4.23 5.63
N PHE A 131 -6.05 -3.47 4.53
CA PHE A 131 -6.72 -3.86 3.30
C PHE A 131 -5.71 -4.65 2.46
N SER A 132 -6.02 -5.91 2.17
CA SER A 132 -5.11 -6.75 1.40
C SER A 132 -5.31 -6.52 -0.10
N SER A 133 -4.50 -5.64 -0.68
CA SER A 133 -4.39 -5.56 -2.14
C SER A 133 -3.77 -6.84 -2.69
N HIS A 134 -2.90 -7.51 -1.91
CA HIS A 134 -2.30 -8.78 -2.28
C HIS A 134 -3.34 -9.82 -2.64
N HIS A 135 -4.22 -10.13 -1.70
CA HIS A 135 -5.30 -11.10 -1.91
C HIS A 135 -6.32 -10.64 -2.96
N LEU A 136 -6.57 -9.33 -3.09
CA LEU A 136 -7.45 -8.83 -4.15
C LEU A 136 -6.86 -9.11 -5.54
N PHE A 137 -5.58 -8.80 -5.75
CA PHE A 137 -4.91 -9.06 -7.01
C PHE A 137 -4.79 -10.56 -7.30
N GLU A 138 -4.53 -11.41 -6.29
CA GLU A 138 -4.57 -12.87 -6.48
C GLU A 138 -5.93 -13.32 -7.04
N ARG A 139 -7.05 -12.86 -6.45
CA ARG A 139 -8.39 -13.17 -6.96
C ARG A 139 -8.63 -12.68 -8.39
N ILE A 140 -8.17 -11.46 -8.72
CA ILE A 140 -8.28 -10.91 -10.08
C ILE A 140 -7.48 -11.75 -11.08
N LEU A 141 -6.27 -12.18 -10.69
CA LEU A 141 -5.39 -12.94 -11.57
C LEU A 141 -5.81 -14.41 -11.71
N GLU A 142 -6.45 -14.99 -10.71
CA GLU A 142 -6.96 -16.37 -10.72
C GLU A 142 -8.28 -16.52 -11.49
N ASP A 143 -9.21 -15.57 -11.34
CA ASP A 143 -10.51 -15.57 -12.02
C ASP A 143 -10.81 -14.17 -12.59
N PRO A 144 -10.10 -13.74 -13.66
CA PRO A 144 -10.27 -12.42 -14.26
C PRO A 144 -11.69 -12.16 -14.74
N THR A 145 -12.40 -13.22 -15.18
CA THR A 145 -13.76 -13.11 -15.69
C THR A 145 -14.78 -12.71 -14.64
N ARG A 146 -14.53 -12.99 -13.36
CA ARG A 146 -15.36 -12.51 -12.24
C ARG A 146 -15.34 -10.98 -12.10
N TYR A 147 -14.33 -10.34 -12.66
CA TYR A 147 -14.09 -8.90 -12.61
C TYR A 147 -14.22 -8.26 -14.00
N ASP A 148 -14.93 -8.92 -14.93
CA ASP A 148 -15.15 -8.46 -16.30
C ASP A 148 -13.87 -8.30 -17.15
N PHE A 149 -12.76 -8.94 -16.74
CA PHE A 149 -11.54 -9.06 -17.54
C PHE A 149 -11.54 -10.35 -18.36
N ARG A 150 -10.72 -10.40 -19.40
CA ARG A 150 -10.58 -11.59 -20.26
C ARG A 150 -9.63 -12.60 -19.63
N GLN A 151 -9.82 -13.88 -19.95
CA GLN A 151 -9.01 -14.98 -19.42
C GLN A 151 -7.51 -14.82 -19.72
N GLU A 152 -7.15 -14.19 -20.84
CA GLU A 152 -5.77 -13.95 -21.23
C GLU A 152 -5.12 -12.72 -20.56
N ASP A 153 -5.92 -11.77 -20.04
CA ASP A 153 -5.42 -10.49 -19.52
C ASP A 153 -4.36 -10.63 -18.41
N PRO A 154 -4.42 -11.60 -17.47
CA PRO A 154 -3.39 -11.79 -16.45
C PRO A 154 -1.99 -12.05 -17.02
N THR A 155 -1.89 -12.55 -18.25
CA THR A 155 -0.61 -12.90 -18.89
C THR A 155 -0.03 -11.77 -19.73
N LEU A 156 -0.83 -10.73 -20.01
CA LEU A 156 -0.44 -9.64 -20.88
C LEU A 156 0.29 -8.56 -20.07
N PRO A 157 1.44 -8.05 -20.55
CA PRO A 157 2.10 -6.91 -19.91
C PRO A 157 1.30 -5.61 -20.09
N SER A 158 0.40 -5.56 -21.07
CA SER A 158 -0.51 -4.44 -21.31
C SER A 158 -1.83 -5.01 -21.82
N GLY A 159 -2.96 -4.61 -21.24
CA GLY A 159 -4.27 -5.20 -21.53
C GLY A 159 -5.33 -4.75 -20.55
N GLY A 160 -6.31 -5.60 -20.24
CA GLY A 160 -7.40 -5.26 -19.32
C GLY A 160 -6.93 -5.01 -17.88
N ILE A 161 -5.87 -5.69 -17.43
CA ILE A 161 -5.38 -5.61 -16.04
C ILE A 161 -4.20 -4.64 -15.87
N TRP A 162 -3.25 -4.65 -16.81
CA TRP A 162 -2.00 -3.90 -16.70
C TRP A 162 -1.89 -2.82 -17.77
N VAL A 163 -1.33 -1.67 -17.41
CA VAL A 163 -0.95 -0.61 -18.36
C VAL A 163 0.40 -0.94 -18.99
N ASP A 164 1.40 -1.25 -18.16
CA ASP A 164 2.82 -1.37 -18.52
C ASP A 164 3.56 -2.51 -17.79
N GLY A 165 2.84 -3.51 -17.29
CA GLY A 165 3.38 -4.66 -16.57
C GLY A 165 3.80 -4.35 -15.13
N LEU A 166 3.46 -3.15 -14.65
CA LEU A 166 3.64 -2.71 -13.27
C LEU A 166 2.38 -2.02 -12.73
N HIS A 167 1.85 -1.06 -13.48
CA HIS A 167 0.70 -0.27 -13.05
C HIS A 167 -0.61 -0.91 -13.50
N PRO A 168 -1.59 -1.07 -12.59
CA PRO A 168 -2.91 -1.56 -12.97
C PRO A 168 -3.66 -0.53 -13.80
N THR A 169 -4.62 -0.99 -14.60
CA THR A 169 -5.52 -0.13 -15.37
C THR A 169 -6.52 0.60 -14.47
N SER A 170 -7.22 1.59 -15.04
CA SER A 170 -8.29 2.30 -14.33
C SER A 170 -9.43 1.35 -13.93
N GLU A 171 -9.71 0.34 -14.74
CA GLU A 171 -10.70 -0.71 -14.48
C GLU A 171 -10.31 -1.55 -13.26
N VAL A 172 -9.03 -1.94 -13.12
CA VAL A 172 -8.55 -2.60 -11.89
C VAL A 172 -8.61 -1.65 -10.70
N HIS A 173 -8.27 -0.37 -10.88
CA HIS A 173 -8.44 0.63 -9.82
C HIS A 173 -9.91 0.80 -9.37
N GLU A 174 -10.88 0.66 -10.28
CA GLU A 174 -12.31 0.67 -9.93
C GLU A 174 -12.71 -0.55 -9.10
N VAL A 175 -12.18 -1.74 -9.42
CA VAL A 175 -12.33 -2.94 -8.59
C VAL A 175 -11.74 -2.71 -7.19
N ILE A 176 -10.53 -2.16 -7.10
CA ILE A 176 -9.87 -1.83 -5.83
C ILE A 176 -10.71 -0.84 -5.03
N ALA A 177 -11.18 0.25 -5.66
CA ALA A 177 -12.00 1.25 -5.00
C ALA A 177 -13.31 0.66 -4.46
N THR A 178 -13.96 -0.22 -5.24
CA THR A 178 -15.20 -0.90 -4.83
C THR A 178 -14.98 -1.82 -3.63
N GLU A 179 -13.93 -2.64 -3.65
CA GLU A 179 -13.61 -3.55 -2.55
C GLU A 179 -13.11 -2.79 -1.32
N PHE A 180 -12.37 -1.69 -1.51
CA PHE A 180 -11.94 -0.80 -0.43
C PHE A 180 -13.13 -0.10 0.24
N GLU A 181 -14.10 0.37 -0.55
CA GLU A 181 -15.33 0.97 -0.01
C GLU A 181 -16.12 -0.04 0.84
N ARG A 182 -16.26 -1.29 0.37
CA ARG A 182 -16.87 -2.37 1.15
C ARG A 182 -16.10 -2.65 2.42
N PHE A 183 -14.77 -2.68 2.34
CA PHE A 183 -13.90 -2.90 3.49
C PHE A 183 -14.11 -1.82 4.57
N LEU A 184 -14.22 -0.55 4.19
CA LEU A 184 -14.41 0.57 5.12
C LEU A 184 -15.80 0.62 5.78
N LYS A 185 -16.82 0.00 5.17
CA LYS A 185 -18.20 -0.02 5.69
C LYS A 185 -18.44 -1.07 6.78
N ILE A 186 -17.46 -1.95 7.01
CA ILE A 186 -17.48 -3.02 8.02
C ILE A 186 -16.67 -2.58 9.24
#